data_AF-A0A256HR52-F1
#
_entry.id   AF-A0A256HR52-F1
#
_cell.length_a   1.000
_cell.length_b   1.000
_cell.length_c   1.000
_cell.angle_alpha   90.00
_cell.angle_beta   90.00
_cell.angle_gamma   90.00
#
_symmetry.space_group_name_H-M   'P 1'
#
loop_
_entity.id
_entity.type
_entity.pdbx_description
1 polymer ?
#
loop_
_entity_poly.entity_id
_entity_poly.type
_entity_poly.pdbx_seq_one_letter_code
_entity_poly.pdbx_strand_id
1 'polypeptide(L)' 'ESFPTVAPGATVDEVRNLLDHYKAVMVTDGGETVGIITEADIAAHLS' A
#
# COMPACT_ATOMS: atom_id res chain seq x y z
N GLU A 1 6.02 10.34 -10.84
CA GLU A 1 5.46 8.97 -10.82
C GLU A 1 4.07 9.02 -10.21
N SER A 2 3.15 8.17 -10.65
CA SER A 2 1.85 8.00 -9.98
C SER A 2 1.94 6.80 -9.06
N PHE A 3 1.49 6.93 -7.81
CA PHE A 3 1.39 5.80 -6.89
C PHE A 3 0.08 5.05 -7.14
N PRO A 4 0.10 3.70 -7.15
CA PRO A 4 -1.13 2.92 -7.18
C PRO A 4 -1.94 3.15 -5.89
N THR A 5 -3.25 2.97 -5.98
CA THR A 5 -4.17 3.11 -4.85
C THR A 5 -4.90 1.79 -4.58
N VAL A 6 -5.10 1.44 -3.30
CA VAL A 6 -5.89 0.28 -2.87
C VAL A 6 -6.89 0.67 -1.80
N ALA A 7 -7.94 -0.14 -1.63
CA ALA A 7 -8.90 0.05 -0.53
C ALA A 7 -8.32 -0.45 0.82
N PRO A 8 -8.85 -0.01 1.98
CA PRO A 8 -8.35 -0.44 3.29
C PRO A 8 -8.46 -1.96 3.55
N GLY A 9 -9.33 -2.64 2.80
CA GLY A 9 -9.51 -4.09 2.88
C GLY A 9 -8.59 -4.91 1.97
N ALA A 10 -7.67 -4.26 1.23
CA ALA A 10 -6.72 -4.96 0.39
C ALA A 10 -5.81 -5.89 1.20
N THR A 11 -5.44 -7.02 0.60
CA THR A 11 -4.60 -8.00 1.29
C THR A 11 -3.14 -7.53 1.35
N VAL A 12 -2.40 -8.00 2.36
CA VAL A 12 -0.97 -7.68 2.46
C VAL A 12 -0.18 -8.18 1.25
N ASP A 13 -0.55 -9.33 0.68
CA ASP A 13 0.12 -9.89 -0.50
C ASP A 13 -0.14 -9.06 -1.77
N GLU A 14 -1.35 -8.52 -1.93
CA GLU A 14 -1.66 -7.57 -3.00
C GLU A 14 -0.81 -6.30 -2.88
N VAL A 15 -0.70 -5.73 -1.67
CA VAL A 15 0.12 -4.55 -1.42
C VAL A 15 1.61 -4.83 -1.67
N ARG A 16 2.11 -6.01 -1.27
CA ARG A 16 3.50 -6.43 -1.57
C ARG A 16 3.78 -6.52 -3.06
N ASN A 17 2.91 -7.17 -3.82
CA ASN A 17 3.07 -7.28 -5.28
C ASN A 17 3.10 -5.90 -5.97
N LEU A 18 2.40 -4.90 -5.42
CA LEU A 18 2.50 -3.52 -5.91
C LEU A 18 3.84 -2.89 -5.50
N LEU A 19 4.29 -3.09 -4.26
CA LEU A 19 5.54 -2.52 -3.77
C LEU A 19 6.79 -3.09 -4.48
N ASP A 20 6.71 -4.30 -5.04
CA ASP A 20 7.75 -4.86 -5.93
C ASP A 20 8.02 -3.99 -7.18
N HIS A 21 7.04 -3.17 -7.57
CA HIS A 21 7.10 -2.32 -8.78
C HIS A 21 7.00 -0.83 -8.47
N TYR A 22 6.57 -0.46 -7.26
CA TYR A 22 6.30 0.92 -6.86
C TYR A 22 6.87 1.20 -5.47
N LYS A 23 7.37 2.42 -5.25
CA LYS A 23 7.97 2.77 -3.95
C LYS A 23 6.97 2.90 -2.80
N ALA A 24 5.69 3.06 -3.12
CA ALA A 24 4.62 3.20 -2.16
C ALA A 24 3.26 2.88 -2.78
N VAL A 25 2.30 2.54 -1.94
CA VAL A 25 0.89 2.33 -2.29
C VAL A 25 0.03 3.26 -1.45
N MET A 26 -0.87 4.00 -2.09
CA MET A 26 -1.82 4.87 -1.40
C MET A 26 -3.02 4.05 -0.94
N VAL A 27 -3.50 4.27 0.28
CA VAL A 27 -4.75 3.68 0.75
C VAL A 27 -5.85 4.72 0.58
N THR A 28 -6.90 4.37 -0.15
CA THR A 28 -8.03 5.26 -0.41
C THR A 28 -9.34 4.66 0.07
N ASP A 29 -10.19 5.47 0.70
CA ASP A 29 -11.55 5.12 1.10
C ASP A 29 -12.52 6.21 0.63
N GLY A 30 -13.60 5.82 -0.03
CA GLY A 30 -14.56 6.78 -0.61
C GLY A 30 -13.96 7.76 -1.64
N GLY A 31 -12.81 7.45 -2.24
CA GLY A 31 -12.09 8.37 -3.15
C GLY A 31 -11.15 9.35 -2.47
N GLU A 32 -11.09 9.34 -1.14
CA GLU A 32 -10.15 10.13 -0.36
C GLU A 32 -8.94 9.29 0.03
N THR A 33 -7.75 9.90 0.06
CA THR A 33 -6.54 9.24 0.57
C THR A 33 -6.57 9.24 2.09
N VAL A 34 -6.54 8.06 2.68
CA VAL A 34 -6.56 7.86 4.13
C VAL A 34 -5.21 7.38 4.67
N GLY A 35 -4.28 6.97 3.80
CA GLY A 35 -2.95 6.54 4.22
C GLY A 35 -2.01 6.19 3.08
N ILE A 36 -0.82 5.76 3.47
CA ILE A 36 0.23 5.27 2.57
C ILE A 36 0.90 4.06 3.21
N ILE A 37 1.26 3.08 2.40
CA ILE A 37 2.01 1.88 2.81
C ILE A 37 3.29 1.81 1.99
N THR A 38 4.39 1.47 2.66
CA THR A 38 5.72 1.27 2.10
C THR A 38 6.30 -0.09 2.50
N GLU A 39 7.39 -0.48 1.86
CA GLU A 39 8.13 -1.71 2.22
C GLU A 39 8.55 -1.77 3.69
N ALA A 40 8.88 -0.61 4.29
CA ALA A 40 9.26 -0.53 5.69
C ALA A 40 8.09 -0.90 6.63
N ASP A 41 6.87 -0.51 6.27
CA ASP A 41 5.67 -0.84 7.04
C ASP A 41 5.38 -2.35 6.99
N ILE A 42 5.58 -2.98 5.82
CA ILE A 42 5.46 -4.43 5.65
C ILE A 42 6.51 -5.17 6.49
N ALA A 43 7.76 -4.72 6.45
CA ALA A 43 8.85 -5.32 7.22
C ALA A 43 8.61 -5.21 8.73
N ALA A 44 8.12 -4.05 9.20
CA ALA A 44 7.78 -3.83 10.59
C ALA A 44 6.61 -4.72 11.08
N HIS A 45 5.64 -5.02 10.22
CA HIS A 45 4.50 -5.88 10.57
C HIS A 45 4.88 -7.38 10.68
N LEU A 46 5.92 -7.83 9.96
CA LEU A 46 6.36 -9.23 9.96
C LEU A 46 7.37 -9.57 11.08
N SER A 47 7.79 -8.58 11.86
CA SER A 47 8.75 -8.71 12.96
C SER A 47 8.07 -9.08 14.28
#